data_AF-A0A9Q0G858-F1
#
_entry.id   AF-A0A9Q0G858-F1
#
_cell.length_a   1.000
_cell.length_b   1.000
_cell.length_c   1.000
_cell.angle_alpha   90.00
_cell.angle_beta   90.00
_cell.angle_gamma   90.00
#
_symmetry.space_group_name_H-M   'P 1'
#
loop_
_entity.id
_entity.type
_entity.pdbx_description
1 polymer ?
#
loop_
_entity_poly.entity_id
_entity_poly.type
_entity_poly.pdbx_seq_one_letter_code
_entity_poly.pdbx_strand_id
1 'polypeptide(L)'
;MRALFSSARIFTYSRFCFASTSSLNPNPSIFCSSSLPFIGFINKANNNNNNSMSSNFSSFAHSSSGGRGTETRSDRGRSRGRGGGGRGGGRGGGGGGKDRIDALGRLLTRVLRHMATELNLNVRGDGYVKVEDLLKLNMKTFANVPLRSHTIDDIKEAVRKDNKQRFSLLEENGELLIRANQGHTIKAVETESLLKPILSAEEVPVCVHGTYKKNLESILESGLKRMQRLHVHFSCGLPTEGEVISGMRRDVNVLIYLDVKKALEEGMKLYISDNGVILTEGFDGVVPFEYFERIESWPDRRPISIQSSS
;
A
#
# COMPACT_ATOMS: atom_id res chain seq x y z
N MET A 1 50.57 -34.30 -40.30
CA MET A 1 51.85 -33.56 -40.41
C MET A 1 51.56 -32.07 -40.42
N ARG A 2 52.20 -31.31 -39.51
CA ARG A 2 52.39 -29.84 -39.42
C ARG A 2 51.11 -28.98 -39.20
N ALA A 3 50.84 -28.38 -38.03
CA ALA A 3 51.51 -27.27 -37.29
C ALA A 3 51.49 -25.95 -38.10
N LEU A 4 51.30 -24.72 -37.58
CA LEU A 4 50.99 -24.03 -36.31
C LEU A 4 50.85 -22.51 -36.72
N PHE A 5 50.44 -21.63 -35.78
CA PHE A 5 50.52 -20.14 -35.70
C PHE A 5 49.13 -19.55 -35.42
N SER A 6 48.74 -19.17 -34.18
CA SER A 6 49.30 -18.20 -33.20
C SER A 6 49.26 -16.74 -33.64
N SER A 7 48.39 -15.94 -33.00
CA SER A 7 48.73 -14.59 -32.54
C SER A 7 47.65 -14.07 -31.58
N ALA A 8 47.94 -14.15 -30.28
CA ALA A 8 47.29 -13.38 -29.23
C ALA A 8 47.85 -11.94 -29.20
N ARG A 9 47.00 -10.92 -29.00
CA ARG A 9 47.44 -9.56 -28.66
C ARG A 9 47.23 -9.32 -27.17
N ILE A 10 48.35 -9.21 -26.49
CA ILE A 10 48.56 -8.74 -25.13
C ILE A 10 48.60 -7.20 -25.18
N PHE A 11 47.90 -6.52 -24.27
CA PHE A 11 48.17 -5.12 -23.92
C PHE A 11 48.56 -5.07 -22.45
N THR A 12 49.80 -4.68 -22.20
CA THR A 12 50.43 -4.53 -20.89
C THR A 12 50.55 -3.05 -20.49
N TYR A 13 50.27 -2.81 -19.20
CA TYR A 13 50.88 -1.83 -18.27
C TYR A 13 50.89 -0.33 -18.59
N SER A 14 50.36 0.47 -17.66
CA SER A 14 51.24 1.22 -16.74
C SER A 14 50.50 1.77 -15.50
N ARG A 15 51.10 1.49 -14.34
CA ARG A 15 50.88 2.13 -13.04
C ARG A 15 51.44 3.56 -13.09
N PHE A 16 50.77 4.50 -12.44
CA PHE A 16 51.41 5.73 -11.93
C PHE A 16 51.15 5.84 -10.44
N CYS A 17 52.23 5.73 -9.67
CA CYS A 17 52.35 6.20 -8.29
C CYS A 17 53.14 7.50 -8.32
N PHE A 18 52.71 8.53 -7.59
CA PHE A 18 53.63 9.54 -7.07
C PHE A 18 53.26 9.87 -5.63
N ALA A 19 54.31 9.99 -4.83
CA ALA A 19 54.30 10.09 -3.39
C ALA A 19 54.22 11.55 -2.89
N SER A 20 53.97 11.62 -1.60
CA SER A 20 53.82 12.74 -0.67
C SER A 20 54.94 13.80 -0.68
N THR A 21 54.55 15.03 -0.31
CA THR A 21 55.35 15.88 0.60
C THR A 21 54.45 16.65 1.57
N SER A 22 54.85 16.60 2.83
CA SER A 22 54.34 17.22 4.05
C SER A 22 54.71 18.71 4.21
N SER A 23 53.89 19.50 4.93
CA SER A 23 54.22 20.09 6.26
C SER A 23 53.31 21.27 6.66
N LEU A 24 52.82 21.24 7.92
CA LEU A 24 52.74 22.32 8.95
C LEU A 24 51.99 23.63 8.58
N ASN A 25 51.12 24.27 9.36
CA ASN A 25 50.95 24.48 10.83
C ASN A 25 49.65 25.38 11.03
N PRO A 26 49.30 25.95 12.20
CA PRO A 26 48.38 25.41 13.22
C PRO A 26 47.11 26.28 13.51
N ASN A 27 46.28 25.80 14.46
CA ASN A 27 45.10 26.46 15.08
C ASN A 27 45.42 27.84 15.74
N PRO A 28 44.39 28.61 16.15
CA PRO A 28 43.89 28.46 17.51
C PRO A 28 42.35 28.52 17.70
N SER A 29 41.99 27.94 18.85
CA SER A 29 40.73 27.82 19.57
C SER A 29 39.95 29.09 19.90
N ILE A 30 38.61 28.98 19.99
CA ILE A 30 37.81 29.69 21.01
C ILE A 30 36.81 28.71 21.65
N PHE A 31 36.95 28.60 22.97
CA PHE A 31 36.04 28.00 23.95
C PHE A 31 34.73 28.80 24.06
N CYS A 32 33.61 28.14 24.31
CA CYS A 32 32.67 28.64 25.31
C CYS A 32 31.90 27.48 25.96
N SER A 33 32.16 27.31 27.25
CA SER A 33 31.54 26.41 28.19
C SER A 33 30.43 27.13 28.94
N SER A 34 29.30 26.47 29.18
CA SER A 34 28.60 26.60 30.45
C SER A 34 27.82 25.33 30.77
N SER A 35 28.15 24.78 31.92
CA SER A 35 27.57 23.62 32.56
C SER A 35 26.95 24.04 33.89
N LEU A 36 26.00 23.20 34.35
CA LEU A 36 25.51 22.97 35.72
C LEU A 36 24.15 23.61 36.10
N PRO A 37 23.38 23.04 37.07
CA PRO A 37 23.33 21.64 37.54
C PRO A 37 21.90 21.07 37.76
N PHE A 38 21.84 19.72 37.74
CA PHE A 38 21.20 18.79 38.68
C PHE A 38 20.15 19.31 39.70
N ILE A 39 18.90 18.85 39.60
CA ILE A 39 18.04 18.44 40.74
C ILE A 39 17.28 17.19 40.32
N GLY A 40 17.49 16.10 41.06
CA GLY A 40 16.67 14.90 40.98
C GLY A 40 15.44 14.99 41.87
N PHE A 41 14.37 14.29 41.49
CA PHE A 41 13.43 13.74 42.45
C PHE A 41 12.89 12.40 41.93
N ILE A 42 13.17 11.37 42.73
CA ILE A 42 12.51 10.08 42.72
C ILE A 42 11.09 10.30 43.25
N ASN A 43 10.07 9.78 42.55
CA ASN A 43 8.87 9.31 43.22
C ASN A 43 8.32 8.06 42.55
N LYS A 44 8.51 6.95 43.26
CA LYS A 44 7.86 5.66 43.09
C LYS A 44 6.48 5.79 43.73
N ALA A 45 5.42 5.84 42.93
CA ALA A 45 4.06 5.65 43.42
C ALA A 45 3.39 4.55 42.59
N ASN A 46 3.28 3.40 43.27
CA ASN A 46 2.47 2.26 42.90
C ASN A 46 1.00 2.68 43.01
N ASN A 47 0.22 2.61 41.92
CA ASN A 47 -1.23 2.58 42.06
C ASN A 47 -1.86 1.72 40.96
N ASN A 48 -2.29 0.53 41.37
CA ASN A 48 -3.27 -0.28 40.68
C ASN A 48 -4.54 0.54 40.50
N ASN A 49 -4.97 0.74 39.26
CA ASN A 49 -6.38 0.96 38.98
C ASN A 49 -6.75 0.29 37.66
N ASN A 50 -7.44 -0.83 37.79
CA ASN A 50 -8.23 -1.44 36.74
C ASN A 50 -9.28 -0.44 36.29
N ASN A 51 -9.11 0.14 35.10
CA ASN A 51 -10.20 0.80 34.39
C ASN A 51 -10.30 0.20 32.99
N SER A 52 -11.35 -0.59 32.82
CA SER A 52 -11.95 -1.00 31.55
C SER A 52 -12.24 0.26 30.71
N MET A 53 -11.35 0.59 29.78
CA MET A 53 -11.65 1.55 28.71
C MET A 53 -12.32 0.82 27.56
N SER A 54 -13.64 0.95 27.51
CA SER A 54 -14.44 0.71 26.32
C SER A 54 -14.08 1.74 25.26
N SER A 55 -13.25 1.34 24.28
CA SER A 55 -13.03 2.16 23.10
C SER A 55 -14.26 2.08 22.19
N ASN A 56 -15.03 3.17 22.13
CA ASN A 56 -16.08 3.39 21.15
C ASN A 56 -15.48 3.37 19.73
N PHE A 57 -15.70 2.25 19.04
CA PHE A 57 -15.30 2.08 17.65
C PHE A 57 -16.37 2.71 16.76
N SER A 58 -16.00 3.74 15.99
CA SER A 58 -16.83 4.29 14.92
C SER A 58 -16.98 3.24 13.81
N SER A 59 -18.17 2.66 13.74
CA SER A 59 -18.60 1.78 12.66
C SER A 59 -18.72 2.58 11.36
N PHE A 60 -17.92 2.23 10.36
CA PHE A 60 -18.11 2.74 9.01
C PHE A 60 -19.41 2.15 8.46
N ALA A 61 -20.44 2.99 8.38
CA ALA A 61 -21.75 2.67 7.88
C ALA A 61 -21.71 2.36 6.37
N HIS A 62 -22.32 1.22 6.02
CA HIS A 62 -22.81 0.95 4.68
C HIS A 62 -23.92 1.96 4.35
N SER A 63 -23.80 2.67 3.24
CA SER A 63 -24.87 3.51 2.69
C SER A 63 -25.99 2.61 2.13
N SER A 64 -27.02 2.37 2.93
CA SER A 64 -28.34 1.95 2.48
C SER A 64 -29.10 3.18 1.98
N SER A 65 -29.29 3.30 0.67
CA SER A 65 -30.15 4.32 0.07
C SER A 65 -31.61 3.94 0.28
N GLY A 66 -32.28 4.64 1.19
CA GLY A 66 -33.73 4.66 1.33
C GLY A 66 -34.23 6.10 1.29
N GLY A 67 -35.03 6.43 0.28
CA GLY A 67 -35.74 7.70 0.15
C GLY A 67 -37.05 7.50 -0.61
N ARG A 68 -38.17 7.51 0.13
CA ARG A 68 -39.56 7.69 -0.35
C ARG A 68 -39.73 9.16 -0.78
N GLY A 69 -40.62 9.60 -1.67
CA GLY A 69 -41.71 9.01 -2.43
C GLY A 69 -42.52 10.17 -3.07
N THR A 70 -43.37 9.88 -4.06
CA THR A 70 -44.47 10.78 -4.47
C THR A 70 -45.62 9.92 -5.00
N GLU A 71 -46.82 10.19 -4.48
CA GLU A 71 -48.08 9.52 -4.78
C GLU A 71 -48.61 9.86 -6.18
N THR A 72 -49.28 8.92 -6.83
CA THR A 72 -50.54 9.15 -7.56
C THR A 72 -51.31 7.83 -7.68
N ARG A 73 -52.64 7.97 -7.77
CA ARG A 73 -53.68 6.97 -7.55
C ARG A 73 -53.99 6.09 -8.77
N SER A 74 -54.71 5.02 -8.43
CA SER A 74 -55.86 4.38 -9.12
C SER A 74 -55.64 3.21 -10.09
N ASP A 75 -56.17 2.07 -9.63
CA ASP A 75 -57.24 1.24 -10.22
C ASP A 75 -56.91 -0.19 -10.70
N ARG A 76 -57.66 -1.11 -10.08
CA ARG A 76 -58.17 -2.45 -10.47
C ARG A 76 -57.45 -3.28 -11.56
N GLY A 77 -57.21 -4.55 -11.23
CA GLY A 77 -57.18 -5.63 -12.23
C GLY A 77 -56.62 -6.96 -11.75
N ARG A 78 -57.49 -7.97 -11.64
CA ARG A 78 -57.21 -9.40 -11.38
C ARG A 78 -56.17 -9.99 -12.36
N SER A 79 -55.36 -10.96 -11.94
CA SER A 79 -55.49 -12.36 -12.42
C SER A 79 -54.50 -13.31 -11.74
N ARG A 80 -54.96 -14.55 -11.58
CA ARG A 80 -54.23 -15.73 -11.11
C ARG A 80 -53.35 -16.26 -12.24
N GLY A 81 -52.14 -16.72 -11.93
CA GLY A 81 -51.26 -17.42 -12.87
C GLY A 81 -50.42 -18.46 -12.15
N ARG A 82 -50.62 -19.72 -12.52
CA ARG A 82 -50.11 -20.96 -11.92
C ARG A 82 -49.03 -21.52 -12.87
N GLY A 83 -47.99 -22.14 -12.32
CA GLY A 83 -46.98 -22.92 -13.06
C GLY A 83 -45.62 -22.22 -13.09
N GLY A 84 -44.49 -22.85 -12.81
CA GLY A 84 -44.14 -24.26 -12.73
C GLY A 84 -42.67 -24.35 -13.17
N GLY A 85 -41.88 -25.22 -12.55
CA GLY A 85 -40.53 -25.53 -13.02
C GLY A 85 -39.46 -25.37 -11.94
N GLY A 86 -39.24 -26.45 -11.20
CA GLY A 86 -38.06 -26.57 -10.35
C GLY A 86 -36.77 -26.55 -11.18
N ARG A 87 -35.73 -25.98 -10.59
CA ARG A 87 -34.37 -26.51 -10.71
C ARG A 87 -33.74 -26.47 -9.34
N GLY A 88 -33.65 -27.67 -8.74
CA GLY A 88 -32.79 -27.90 -7.61
C GLY A 88 -31.37 -27.48 -7.95
N GLY A 89 -30.82 -26.62 -7.13
CA GLY A 89 -29.41 -26.30 -7.07
C GLY A 89 -28.97 -26.43 -5.62
N GLY A 90 -28.96 -27.66 -5.11
CA GLY A 90 -28.26 -27.97 -3.88
C GLY A 90 -26.78 -27.60 -4.08
N ARG A 91 -26.38 -26.45 -3.53
CA ARG A 91 -24.96 -26.11 -3.39
C ARG A 91 -24.54 -26.56 -2.00
N GLY A 92 -23.87 -27.70 -1.98
CA GLY A 92 -23.34 -28.36 -0.81
C GLY A 92 -22.48 -27.43 0.04
N GLY A 93 -22.52 -27.69 1.35
CA GLY A 93 -21.74 -27.03 2.37
C GLY A 93 -20.25 -27.29 2.23
N GLY A 94 -19.58 -26.40 1.48
CA GLY A 94 -18.12 -26.26 1.44
C GLY A 94 -17.64 -24.81 1.66
N GLY A 95 -18.54 -23.88 2.00
CA GLY A 95 -18.26 -22.44 2.07
C GLY A 95 -17.49 -21.99 3.31
N GLY A 96 -17.62 -22.70 4.45
CA GLY A 96 -17.10 -22.23 5.73
C GLY A 96 -15.59 -22.01 5.75
N GLY A 97 -14.81 -22.88 5.09
CA GLY A 97 -13.35 -22.75 5.04
C GLY A 97 -12.86 -21.61 4.13
N LYS A 98 -13.51 -21.41 2.98
CA LYS A 98 -13.16 -20.32 2.05
C LYS A 98 -13.49 -18.96 2.67
N ASP A 99 -14.68 -18.83 3.23
CA ASP A 99 -15.12 -17.59 3.88
C ASP A 99 -14.26 -17.26 5.11
N ARG A 100 -13.79 -18.28 5.84
CA ARG A 100 -12.86 -18.11 6.97
C ARG A 100 -11.51 -17.54 6.53
N ILE A 101 -10.88 -18.11 5.51
CA ILE A 101 -9.59 -17.63 4.99
C ILE A 101 -9.72 -16.24 4.37
N ASP A 102 -10.79 -15.98 3.62
CA ASP A 102 -11.05 -14.65 3.04
C ASP A 102 -11.27 -13.60 4.15
N ALA A 103 -11.98 -13.95 5.22
CA ALA A 103 -12.16 -13.10 6.40
C ALA A 103 -10.84 -12.84 7.15
N LEU A 104 -9.95 -13.84 7.23
CA LEU A 104 -8.61 -13.70 7.77
C LEU A 104 -7.79 -12.71 6.92
N GLY A 105 -7.73 -12.89 5.59
CA GLY A 105 -7.00 -11.98 4.69
C GLY A 105 -7.45 -10.52 4.79
N ARG A 106 -8.76 -10.28 4.97
CA ARG A 106 -9.30 -8.92 5.22
C ARG A 106 -8.85 -8.35 6.57
N LEU A 107 -8.77 -9.17 7.62
CA LEU A 107 -8.24 -8.76 8.92
C LEU A 107 -6.74 -8.44 8.83
N LEU A 108 -5.95 -9.32 8.19
CA LEU A 108 -4.52 -9.11 7.96
C LEU A 108 -4.24 -7.80 7.23
N THR A 109 -5.04 -7.48 6.21
CA THR A 109 -4.93 -6.19 5.48
C THR A 109 -5.06 -5.01 6.45
N ARG A 110 -6.00 -5.07 7.39
CA ARG A 110 -6.24 -3.98 8.35
C ARG A 110 -5.10 -3.89 9.38
N VAL A 111 -4.72 -5.03 9.95
CA VAL A 111 -3.67 -5.09 10.99
C VAL A 111 -2.35 -4.61 10.42
N LEU A 112 -1.89 -5.22 9.33
CA LEU A 112 -0.56 -4.99 8.77
C LEU A 112 -0.37 -3.62 8.14
N ARG A 113 -1.46 -2.94 7.72
CA ARG A 113 -1.36 -1.61 7.11
C ARG A 113 -1.60 -0.46 8.07
N HIS A 114 -2.37 -0.69 9.13
CA HIS A 114 -2.91 0.40 9.94
C HIS A 114 -2.71 0.23 11.44
N MET A 115 -2.84 -0.99 11.97
CA MET A 115 -3.01 -1.18 13.42
C MET A 115 -1.82 -1.84 14.10
N ALA A 116 -0.81 -2.35 13.37
CA ALA A 116 0.23 -3.18 13.96
C ALA A 116 0.94 -2.50 15.15
N THR A 117 1.28 -1.22 15.02
CA THR A 117 1.88 -0.43 16.12
C THR A 117 0.92 -0.24 17.30
N GLU A 118 -0.35 0.07 17.04
CA GLU A 118 -1.38 0.23 18.09
C GLU A 118 -1.66 -1.07 18.86
N LEU A 119 -1.46 -2.20 18.18
CA LEU A 119 -1.61 -3.54 18.73
C LEU A 119 -0.32 -4.05 19.39
N ASN A 120 0.69 -3.18 19.55
CA ASN A 120 1.99 -3.47 20.15
C ASN A 120 2.74 -4.62 19.44
N LEU A 121 2.53 -4.79 18.13
CA LEU A 121 3.40 -5.65 17.34
C LEU A 121 4.72 -4.92 17.09
N ASN A 122 5.82 -5.67 17.14
CA ASN A 122 7.13 -5.14 16.74
C ASN A 122 7.19 -5.08 15.21
N VAL A 123 7.01 -3.89 14.65
CA VAL A 123 7.04 -3.62 13.20
C VAL A 123 8.46 -3.23 12.80
N ARG A 124 9.08 -4.01 11.92
CA ARG A 124 10.35 -3.66 11.28
C ARG A 124 10.17 -2.49 10.30
N GLY A 125 11.26 -1.78 9.98
CA GLY A 125 11.25 -0.70 8.98
C GLY A 125 10.76 -1.14 7.59
N ASP A 126 10.97 -2.40 7.21
CA ASP A 126 10.46 -3.01 5.98
C ASP A 126 9.02 -3.54 6.08
N GLY A 127 8.33 -3.27 7.21
CA GLY A 127 6.94 -3.63 7.48
C GLY A 127 6.69 -5.05 7.96
N TYR A 128 7.73 -5.87 8.13
CA TYR A 128 7.57 -7.24 8.64
C TYR A 128 7.25 -7.28 10.13
N VAL A 129 6.36 -8.20 10.49
CA VAL A 129 6.03 -8.59 11.88
C VAL A 129 6.08 -10.11 12.00
N LYS A 130 6.37 -10.64 13.20
CA LYS A 130 6.35 -12.08 13.47
C LYS A 130 4.94 -12.63 13.40
N VAL A 131 4.75 -13.76 12.71
CA VAL A 131 3.44 -14.42 12.58
C VAL A 131 2.96 -14.95 13.92
N GLU A 132 3.83 -15.47 14.79
CA GLU A 132 3.41 -15.95 16.11
C GLU A 132 2.83 -14.82 16.96
N ASP A 133 3.42 -13.63 16.94
CA ASP A 133 2.94 -12.49 17.72
C ASP A 133 1.62 -11.95 17.17
N LEU A 134 1.48 -11.93 15.84
CA LEU A 134 0.22 -11.59 15.19
C LEU A 134 -0.91 -12.55 15.60
N LEU A 135 -0.66 -13.86 15.64
CA LEU A 135 -1.67 -14.85 16.02
C LEU A 135 -2.10 -14.75 17.50
N LYS A 136 -1.26 -14.17 18.37
CA LYS A 136 -1.58 -13.95 19.79
C LYS A 136 -2.52 -12.77 20.04
N LEU A 137 -2.78 -11.92 19.04
CA LEU A 137 -3.64 -10.75 19.20
C LEU A 137 -5.09 -11.16 19.54
N ASN A 138 -5.71 -10.40 20.45
CA ASN A 138 -7.11 -10.61 20.83
C ASN A 138 -8.07 -9.91 19.85
N MET A 139 -8.04 -10.34 18.59
CA MET A 139 -8.88 -9.82 17.52
C MET A 139 -9.78 -10.90 16.95
N LYS A 140 -10.85 -10.49 16.27
CA LYS A 140 -11.71 -11.38 15.50
C LYS A 140 -11.74 -10.96 14.04
N THR A 141 -11.85 -11.95 13.15
CA THR A 141 -12.11 -11.71 11.74
C THR A 141 -13.52 -11.16 11.54
N PHE A 142 -13.83 -10.71 10.32
CA PHE A 142 -15.18 -10.26 9.97
C PHE A 142 -16.24 -11.36 10.09
N ALA A 143 -15.83 -12.63 10.04
CA ALA A 143 -16.69 -13.79 10.28
C ALA A 143 -16.83 -14.12 11.78
N ASN A 144 -16.43 -13.20 12.67
CA ASN A 144 -16.46 -13.36 14.13
C ASN A 144 -15.59 -14.54 14.65
N VAL A 145 -14.57 -14.95 13.88
CA VAL A 145 -13.64 -16.01 14.28
C VAL A 145 -12.44 -15.39 15.00
N PRO A 146 -12.07 -15.81 16.21
CA PRO A 146 -10.87 -15.32 16.90
C PRO A 146 -9.60 -15.56 16.08
N LEU A 147 -8.69 -14.58 16.05
CA LEU A 147 -7.43 -14.69 15.32
C LEU A 147 -6.57 -15.84 15.87
N ARG A 148 -6.55 -16.02 17.18
CA ARG A 148 -5.90 -17.14 17.89
C ARG A 148 -6.37 -18.54 17.47
N SER A 149 -7.53 -18.65 16.81
CA SER A 149 -8.05 -19.91 16.29
C SER A 149 -7.53 -20.23 14.88
N HIS A 150 -6.60 -19.43 14.34
CA HIS A 150 -5.94 -19.66 13.05
C HIS A 150 -4.54 -20.20 13.24
N THR A 151 -4.10 -21.04 12.31
CA THR A 151 -2.76 -21.63 12.29
C THR A 151 -1.83 -20.86 11.38
N ILE A 152 -0.53 -21.19 11.42
CA ILE A 152 0.45 -20.69 10.44
C ILE A 152 0.05 -21.09 9.01
N ASP A 153 -0.49 -22.30 8.82
CA ASP A 153 -0.95 -22.75 7.50
C ASP A 153 -2.16 -21.95 7.00
N ASP A 154 -3.05 -21.51 7.89
CA ASP A 154 -4.12 -20.58 7.52
C ASP A 154 -3.58 -19.24 7.02
N ILE A 155 -2.50 -18.73 7.65
CA ILE A 155 -1.82 -17.51 7.21
C ILE A 155 -1.19 -17.73 5.83
N LYS A 156 -0.43 -18.81 5.65
CA LYS A 156 0.17 -19.17 4.36
C LYS A 156 -0.90 -19.30 3.27
N GLU A 157 -2.02 -19.94 3.58
CA GLU A 157 -3.13 -20.10 2.66
C GLU A 157 -3.84 -18.78 2.35
N ALA A 158 -4.00 -17.88 3.32
CA ALA A 158 -4.54 -16.54 3.10
C ALA A 158 -3.64 -15.69 2.18
N VAL A 159 -2.32 -15.79 2.35
CA VAL A 159 -1.34 -15.13 1.46
C VAL A 159 -1.41 -15.74 0.06
N ARG A 160 -1.40 -17.08 -0.04
CA ARG A 160 -1.45 -17.80 -1.32
C ARG A 160 -2.74 -17.52 -2.12
N LYS A 161 -3.88 -17.37 -1.44
CA LYS A 161 -5.18 -17.06 -2.06
C LYS A 161 -5.39 -15.58 -2.35
N ASP A 162 -4.52 -14.70 -1.87
CA ASP A 162 -4.69 -13.28 -2.13
C ASP A 162 -4.34 -12.95 -3.58
N ASN A 163 -5.40 -12.89 -4.40
CA ASN A 163 -5.28 -12.55 -5.81
C ASN A 163 -4.57 -11.23 -6.06
N LYS A 164 -4.53 -10.30 -5.08
CA LYS A 164 -3.87 -8.99 -5.23
C LYS A 164 -2.40 -8.97 -4.77
N GLN A 165 -1.89 -10.10 -4.27
CA GLN A 165 -0.53 -10.23 -3.73
C GLN A 165 -0.20 -9.10 -2.74
N ARG A 166 -1.11 -8.80 -1.82
CA ARG A 166 -0.95 -7.71 -0.83
C ARG A 166 0.08 -8.04 0.23
N PHE A 167 0.45 -9.32 0.38
CA PHE A 167 1.28 -9.80 1.46
C PHE A 167 2.49 -10.54 0.93
N SER A 168 3.60 -10.42 1.67
CA SER A 168 4.79 -11.22 1.48
C SER A 168 5.12 -11.93 2.80
N LEU A 169 5.59 -13.17 2.68
CA LEU A 169 6.12 -13.96 3.78
C LEU A 169 7.63 -14.00 3.68
N LEU A 170 8.31 -14.03 4.82
CA LEU A 170 9.76 -14.16 4.93
C LEU A 170 10.05 -15.14 6.05
N GLU A 171 10.96 -16.08 5.82
CA GLU A 171 11.47 -16.96 6.87
C GLU A 171 12.92 -16.55 7.16
N GLU A 172 13.18 -16.18 8.41
CA GLU A 172 14.48 -15.66 8.85
C GLU A 172 14.77 -16.20 10.26
N ASN A 173 15.95 -16.79 10.47
CA ASN A 173 16.35 -17.36 11.75
C ASN A 173 15.36 -18.38 12.36
N GLY A 174 14.62 -19.11 11.51
CA GLY A 174 13.60 -20.06 11.94
C GLY A 174 12.26 -19.44 12.37
N GLU A 175 12.10 -18.12 12.19
CA GLU A 175 10.86 -17.41 12.46
C GLU A 175 10.15 -17.04 11.15
N LEU A 176 8.82 -17.19 11.12
CA LEU A 176 8.01 -16.75 9.98
C LEU A 176 7.51 -15.32 10.21
N LEU A 177 7.82 -14.43 9.28
CA LEU A 177 7.37 -13.05 9.25
C LEU A 177 6.38 -12.80 8.12
N ILE A 178 5.50 -11.82 8.32
CA ILE A 178 4.54 -11.35 7.32
C ILE A 178 4.54 -9.82 7.25
N ARG A 179 4.37 -9.27 6.05
CA ARG A 179 4.15 -7.83 5.83
C ARG A 179 3.03 -7.58 4.82
N ALA A 180 2.55 -6.34 4.76
CA ALA A 180 1.83 -5.85 3.60
C ALA A 180 2.80 -5.15 2.62
N ASN A 181 2.62 -5.38 1.32
CA ASN A 181 3.53 -4.89 0.27
C ASN A 181 3.32 -3.40 -0.05
N GLN A 182 2.19 -2.83 0.35
CA GLN A 182 1.86 -1.41 0.19
C GLN A 182 0.63 -1.02 1.03
N GLY A 183 0.32 0.28 1.01
CA GLY A 183 -0.93 0.83 1.55
C GLY A 183 -0.90 1.12 3.04
N HIS A 184 0.29 1.26 3.60
CA HIS A 184 0.54 1.57 5.00
C HIS A 184 0.09 2.98 5.37
N THR A 185 -0.36 3.11 6.62
CA THR A 185 -0.51 4.37 7.37
C THR A 185 0.40 4.37 8.61
N ILE A 186 1.13 3.29 8.85
CA ILE A 186 2.03 3.09 10.00
C ILE A 186 3.34 3.84 9.73
N LYS A 187 3.67 4.83 10.57
CA LYS A 187 4.87 5.67 10.42
C LYS A 187 6.19 4.96 10.67
N ALA A 188 6.17 3.80 11.34
CA ALA A 188 7.37 2.99 11.60
C ALA A 188 7.83 2.20 10.37
N VAL A 189 7.04 2.18 9.29
CA VAL A 189 7.42 1.55 8.02
C VAL A 189 8.12 2.59 7.17
N GLU A 190 9.37 2.32 6.85
CA GLU A 190 10.24 3.17 6.06
C GLU A 190 10.08 2.84 4.57
N THR A 191 9.73 3.85 3.78
CA THR A 191 9.44 3.72 2.34
C THR A 191 10.56 3.02 1.58
N GLU A 192 11.80 3.44 1.81
CA GLU A 192 12.99 2.96 1.13
C GLU A 192 13.39 1.53 1.55
N SER A 193 12.90 1.05 2.68
CA SER A 193 13.12 -0.34 3.13
C SER A 193 12.07 -1.31 2.58
N LEU A 194 10.89 -0.80 2.20
CA LEU A 194 9.77 -1.58 1.69
C LEU A 194 9.71 -1.60 0.16
N LEU A 195 10.06 -0.49 -0.49
CA LEU A 195 9.80 -0.27 -1.92
C LEU A 195 11.08 -0.08 -2.72
N LYS A 196 11.07 -0.51 -3.98
CA LYS A 196 12.18 -0.27 -4.91
C LYS A 196 12.00 1.10 -5.59
N PRO A 197 13.04 1.97 -5.64
CA PRO A 197 12.94 3.22 -6.37
C PRO A 197 12.83 2.99 -7.88
N ILE A 198 12.06 3.84 -8.55
CA ILE A 198 11.98 3.96 -10.01
C ILE A 198 12.91 5.10 -10.41
N LEU A 199 13.88 4.81 -11.27
CA LEU A 199 14.91 5.78 -11.65
C LEU A 199 14.74 6.31 -13.07
N SER A 200 13.93 5.64 -13.89
CA SER A 200 13.71 5.98 -15.29
C SER A 200 12.24 5.78 -15.69
N ALA A 201 11.72 6.64 -16.56
CA ALA A 201 10.34 6.52 -17.05
C ALA A 201 10.11 5.24 -17.88
N GLU A 202 11.17 4.71 -18.49
CA GLU A 202 11.18 3.47 -19.26
C GLU A 202 10.90 2.23 -18.40
N GLU A 203 11.14 2.29 -17.08
CA GLU A 203 10.80 1.19 -16.16
C GLU A 203 9.28 1.06 -15.97
N VAL A 204 8.53 2.15 -16.18
CA VAL A 204 7.08 2.24 -15.91
C VAL A 204 6.36 3.01 -17.03
N PRO A 205 6.24 2.44 -18.24
CA PRO A 205 5.63 3.11 -19.39
C PRO A 205 4.17 3.49 -19.18
N VAL A 206 3.50 2.87 -18.21
CA VAL A 206 2.13 3.22 -17.79
C VAL A 206 2.14 3.48 -16.29
N CYS A 207 1.70 4.67 -15.88
CA CYS A 207 1.49 5.02 -14.48
C CYS A 207 0.14 5.71 -14.34
N VAL A 208 -0.87 4.96 -13.90
CA VAL A 208 -2.26 5.40 -13.98
C VAL A 208 -3.01 5.27 -12.66
N HIS A 209 -3.72 6.32 -12.28
CA HIS A 209 -4.61 6.35 -11.13
C HIS A 209 -6.06 6.24 -11.58
N GLY A 210 -6.78 5.24 -11.05
CA GLY A 210 -8.21 5.09 -11.29
C GLY A 210 -9.03 5.73 -10.19
N THR A 211 -9.96 6.60 -10.56
CA THR A 211 -10.86 7.31 -9.63
C THR A 211 -12.30 7.35 -10.17
N TYR A 212 -13.16 8.04 -9.43
CA TYR A 212 -14.56 8.25 -9.81
C TYR A 212 -14.77 9.70 -10.24
N LYS A 213 -15.63 9.93 -11.23
CA LYS A 213 -15.96 11.26 -11.79
C LYS A 213 -16.33 12.29 -10.73
N LYS A 214 -17.04 11.88 -9.68
CA LYS A 214 -17.41 12.75 -8.55
C LYS A 214 -16.21 13.33 -7.77
N ASN A 215 -15.04 12.71 -7.87
CA ASN A 215 -13.82 13.17 -7.23
C ASN A 215 -12.99 14.11 -8.13
N LEU A 216 -13.32 14.18 -9.43
CA LEU A 216 -12.45 14.82 -10.42
C LEU A 216 -12.29 16.32 -10.15
N GLU A 217 -13.37 17.02 -9.80
CA GLU A 217 -13.33 18.45 -9.47
C GLU A 217 -12.33 18.75 -8.33
N SER A 218 -12.44 18.01 -7.22
CA SER A 218 -11.51 18.16 -6.09
C SER A 218 -10.07 17.76 -6.43
N ILE A 219 -9.88 16.80 -7.33
CA ILE A 219 -8.53 16.39 -7.80
C ILE A 219 -7.91 17.45 -8.70
N LEU A 220 -8.69 18.10 -9.57
CA LEU A 220 -8.20 19.20 -10.41
C LEU A 220 -7.85 20.43 -9.57
N GLU A 221 -8.60 20.70 -8.51
CA GLU A 221 -8.32 21.82 -7.60
C GLU A 221 -7.11 21.57 -6.70
N SER A 222 -6.96 20.35 -6.17
CA SER A 222 -6.03 20.09 -5.07
C SER A 222 -5.03 18.96 -5.28
N GLY A 223 -4.96 18.43 -6.50
CA GLY A 223 -4.12 17.30 -6.87
C GLY A 223 -4.61 15.95 -6.31
N LEU A 224 -3.85 14.89 -6.61
CA LEU A 224 -4.06 13.58 -6.00
C LEU A 224 -3.37 13.52 -4.64
N LYS A 225 -4.16 13.48 -3.56
CA LYS A 225 -3.66 13.42 -2.19
C LYS A 225 -3.45 11.97 -1.73
N ARG A 226 -2.38 11.72 -0.98
CA ARG A 226 -2.17 10.42 -0.29
C ARG A 226 -3.20 10.15 0.82
N MET A 227 -3.96 11.17 1.21
CA MET A 227 -4.91 11.14 2.32
C MET A 227 -4.21 10.70 3.61
N GLN A 228 -4.75 9.69 4.31
CA GLN A 228 -4.14 9.17 5.54
C GLN A 228 -2.97 8.20 5.26
N ARG A 229 -2.82 7.70 4.03
CA ARG A 229 -1.75 6.75 3.66
C ARG A 229 -0.43 7.47 3.51
N LEU A 230 0.66 6.70 3.50
CA LEU A 230 1.99 7.23 3.21
C LEU A 230 2.18 7.63 1.73
N HIS A 231 1.44 7.00 0.81
CA HIS A 231 1.64 7.18 -0.64
C HIS A 231 0.33 7.35 -1.42
N VAL A 232 0.37 8.14 -2.49
CA VAL A 232 -0.54 8.03 -3.64
C VAL A 232 -0.21 6.73 -4.39
N HIS A 233 -1.25 6.03 -4.86
CA HIS A 233 -1.09 4.73 -5.52
C HIS A 233 -1.49 4.83 -6.99
N PHE A 234 -0.65 4.28 -7.85
CA PHE A 234 -0.83 4.16 -9.27
C PHE A 234 -0.70 2.69 -9.68
N SER A 235 -1.28 2.36 -10.83
CA SER A 235 -1.19 1.06 -11.47
C SER A 235 -0.21 1.12 -12.63
N CYS A 236 0.52 0.03 -12.87
CA CYS A 236 1.40 -0.14 -14.02
C CYS A 236 0.66 -0.56 -15.31
N GLY A 237 -0.68 -0.58 -15.30
CA GLY A 237 -1.51 -0.95 -16.44
C GLY A 237 -2.99 -0.66 -16.22
N LEU A 238 -3.81 -1.01 -17.22
CA LEU A 238 -5.24 -0.72 -17.27
C LEU A 238 -6.13 -1.82 -16.66
N PRO A 239 -7.34 -1.51 -16.12
CA PRO A 239 -8.19 -2.49 -15.41
C PRO A 239 -8.57 -3.78 -16.16
N THR A 240 -8.52 -3.76 -17.50
CA THR A 240 -8.88 -4.90 -18.37
C THR A 240 -7.67 -5.67 -18.89
N GLU A 241 -6.47 -5.14 -18.73
CA GLU A 241 -5.25 -5.88 -19.02
C GLU A 241 -5.10 -6.94 -17.93
N GLY A 242 -5.16 -8.22 -18.30
CA GLY A 242 -5.25 -9.34 -17.37
C GLY A 242 -4.11 -9.44 -16.34
N GLU A 243 -3.07 -8.63 -16.51
CA GLU A 243 -1.89 -8.53 -15.64
C GLU A 243 -2.04 -7.49 -14.52
N VAL A 244 -3.06 -6.63 -14.58
CA VAL A 244 -3.26 -5.54 -13.61
C VAL A 244 -4.00 -6.07 -12.40
N ILE A 245 -3.21 -6.68 -11.53
CA ILE A 245 -3.66 -7.39 -10.35
C ILE A 245 -3.99 -6.44 -9.19
N SER A 246 -3.24 -5.35 -9.06
CA SER A 246 -3.23 -4.46 -7.89
C SER A 246 -3.23 -2.98 -8.33
N GLY A 247 -3.27 -2.03 -7.38
CA GLY A 247 -3.19 -0.59 -7.70
C GLY A 247 -4.50 0.10 -8.12
N MET A 248 -5.48 -0.61 -8.70
CA MET A 248 -6.76 0.00 -9.13
C MET A 248 -8.02 -0.75 -8.68
N ARG A 249 -9.15 -0.04 -8.54
CA ARG A 249 -10.48 -0.66 -8.36
C ARG A 249 -11.09 -1.00 -9.72
N ARG A 250 -11.97 -2.00 -9.77
CA ARG A 250 -12.58 -2.49 -11.02
C ARG A 250 -13.69 -1.57 -11.55
N ASP A 251 -14.29 -0.79 -10.68
CA ASP A 251 -15.48 0.04 -10.91
C ASP A 251 -15.14 1.53 -11.07
N VAL A 252 -13.87 1.87 -11.26
CA VAL A 252 -13.45 3.25 -11.58
C VAL A 252 -14.08 3.68 -12.90
N ASN A 253 -14.27 4.99 -13.10
CA ASN A 253 -14.83 5.53 -14.35
C ASN A 253 -14.06 6.75 -14.87
N VAL A 254 -12.93 7.08 -14.23
CA VAL A 254 -11.96 8.07 -14.69
C VAL A 254 -10.56 7.52 -14.46
N LEU A 255 -9.68 7.69 -15.44
CA LEU A 255 -8.25 7.41 -15.33
C LEU A 255 -7.45 8.71 -15.45
N ILE A 256 -6.46 8.86 -14.58
CA ILE A 256 -5.51 9.97 -14.57
C ILE A 256 -4.11 9.36 -14.80
N TYR A 257 -3.45 9.77 -15.86
CA TYR A 257 -2.11 9.30 -16.19
C TYR A 257 -1.08 10.29 -15.68
N LEU A 258 -0.06 9.77 -15.00
CA LEU A 258 1.06 10.55 -14.49
C LEU A 258 2.10 10.72 -15.59
N ASP A 259 2.55 11.94 -15.82
CA ASP A 259 3.76 12.22 -16.59
C ASP A 259 4.97 11.84 -15.73
N VAL A 260 5.37 10.57 -15.82
CA VAL A 260 6.47 10.00 -15.02
C VAL A 260 7.78 10.73 -15.30
N LYS A 261 8.05 11.05 -16.57
CA LYS A 261 9.30 11.70 -16.97
C LYS A 261 9.41 13.06 -16.31
N LYS A 262 8.38 13.90 -16.46
CA LYS A 262 8.34 15.22 -15.82
C LYS A 262 8.43 15.12 -14.30
N ALA A 263 7.68 14.18 -13.69
CA ALA A 263 7.69 13.97 -12.25
C ALA A 263 9.11 13.64 -11.73
N LEU A 264 9.83 12.72 -12.38
CA LEU A 264 11.20 12.35 -12.00
C LEU A 264 12.18 13.51 -12.20
N GLU A 265 12.11 14.20 -13.35
CA GLU A 265 12.99 15.34 -13.67
C GLU A 265 12.83 16.49 -12.66
N GLU A 266 11.61 16.72 -12.15
CA GLU A 266 11.30 17.75 -11.14
C GLU A 266 11.44 17.23 -9.70
N GLY A 267 11.98 16.01 -9.51
CA GLY A 267 12.40 15.50 -8.19
C GLY A 267 11.32 14.74 -7.41
N MET A 268 10.19 14.41 -8.01
CA MET A 268 9.19 13.54 -7.38
C MET A 268 9.75 12.12 -7.26
N LYS A 269 9.85 11.61 -6.03
CA LYS A 269 10.28 10.23 -5.79
C LYS A 269 9.16 9.26 -6.15
N LEU A 270 9.47 8.30 -7.03
CA LEU A 270 8.59 7.21 -7.42
C LEU A 270 9.20 5.87 -7.00
N TYR A 271 8.32 4.96 -6.60
CA TYR A 271 8.68 3.62 -6.16
C TYR A 271 7.75 2.58 -6.75
N ILE A 272 8.20 1.33 -6.79
CA ILE A 272 7.37 0.16 -7.11
C ILE A 272 7.40 -0.84 -5.96
N SER A 273 6.23 -1.36 -5.58
CA SER A 273 6.11 -2.44 -4.59
C SER A 273 6.35 -3.81 -5.20
N ASP A 274 6.57 -4.82 -4.34
CA ASP A 274 6.70 -6.24 -4.74
C ASP A 274 5.53 -6.74 -5.61
N ASN A 275 4.35 -6.15 -5.47
CA ASN A 275 3.14 -6.51 -6.25
C ASN A 275 2.81 -5.53 -7.37
N GLY A 276 3.80 -4.75 -7.85
CA GLY A 276 3.71 -3.93 -9.05
C GLY A 276 2.91 -2.63 -8.90
N VAL A 277 2.60 -2.19 -7.68
CA VAL A 277 1.95 -0.88 -7.46
C VAL A 277 2.99 0.21 -7.50
N ILE A 278 2.75 1.23 -8.31
CA ILE A 278 3.59 2.43 -8.35
C ILE A 278 3.13 3.40 -7.25
N LEU A 279 4.07 3.94 -6.50
CA LEU A 279 3.83 4.68 -5.26
C LEU A 279 4.66 5.95 -5.23
N THR A 280 4.07 7.04 -4.74
CA THR A 280 4.80 8.28 -4.45
C THR A 280 4.21 8.96 -3.24
N GLU A 281 5.05 9.60 -2.44
CA GLU A 281 4.59 10.50 -1.37
C GLU A 281 4.01 11.80 -1.97
N GLY A 282 4.34 12.11 -3.23
CA GLY A 282 4.08 13.40 -3.85
C GLY A 282 4.97 14.50 -3.26
N PHE A 283 4.68 15.74 -3.61
CA PHE A 283 5.20 16.91 -2.91
C PHE A 283 4.30 17.22 -1.73
N ASP A 284 4.82 17.12 -0.51
CA ASP A 284 4.09 17.34 0.74
C ASP A 284 2.77 16.53 0.85
N GLY A 285 2.74 15.32 0.29
CA GLY A 285 1.56 14.45 0.31
C GLY A 285 0.63 14.57 -0.88
N VAL A 286 0.99 15.35 -1.90
CA VAL A 286 0.14 15.67 -3.06
C VAL A 286 0.91 15.42 -4.36
N VAL A 287 0.24 14.83 -5.35
CA VAL A 287 0.66 14.88 -6.75
C VAL A 287 -0.14 15.98 -7.44
N PRO A 288 0.47 17.15 -7.72
CA PRO A 288 -0.23 18.25 -8.35
C PRO A 288 -0.73 17.92 -9.75
N PHE A 289 -1.73 18.69 -10.22
CA PHE A 289 -2.36 18.41 -11.51
C PHE A 289 -1.43 18.69 -12.70
N GLU A 290 -0.42 19.54 -12.55
CA GLU A 290 0.55 19.83 -13.61
C GLU A 290 1.42 18.62 -13.99
N TYR A 291 1.38 17.54 -13.21
CA TYR A 291 2.03 16.26 -13.50
C TYR A 291 1.09 15.25 -14.16
N PHE A 292 -0.16 15.63 -14.45
CA PHE A 292 -1.08 14.75 -15.17
C PHE A 292 -0.85 14.88 -16.67
N GLU A 293 -0.39 13.79 -17.30
CA GLU A 293 -0.20 13.72 -18.76
C GLU A 293 -1.55 13.89 -19.48
N ARG A 294 -2.59 13.20 -18.99
CA ARG A 294 -3.96 13.27 -19.50
C ARG A 294 -4.96 12.61 -18.56
N ILE A 295 -6.23 12.94 -18.77
CA ILE A 295 -7.37 12.39 -18.05
C ILE A 295 -8.40 11.86 -19.04
N GLU A 296 -8.91 10.66 -18.80
CA GLU A 296 -9.89 10.01 -19.66
C GLU A 296 -11.02 9.38 -18.87
N SER A 297 -12.19 9.30 -19.47
CA SER A 297 -13.28 8.47 -18.98
C SER A 297 -12.98 6.98 -19.19
N TRP A 298 -13.60 6.13 -18.37
CA TRP A 298 -13.48 4.68 -18.45
C TRP A 298 -14.86 4.03 -18.32
N PRO A 299 -15.23 3.04 -19.16
CA PRO A 299 -14.39 2.33 -20.14
C PRO A 299 -14.29 2.94 -21.54
N ASP A 300 -15.01 4.03 -21.82
CA ASP A 300 -15.17 4.60 -23.17
C ASP A 300 -13.98 5.44 -23.67
N ARG A 301 -12.94 5.65 -22.85
CA ARG A 301 -11.66 6.27 -23.23
C ARG A 301 -11.79 7.68 -23.82
N ARG A 302 -12.83 8.43 -23.46
CA ARG A 302 -12.99 9.80 -23.98
C ARG A 302 -12.06 10.73 -23.21
N PRO A 303 -11.25 11.56 -23.89
CA PRO A 303 -10.49 12.60 -23.23
C PRO A 303 -11.41 13.52 -22.43
N ILE A 304 -11.00 13.83 -21.20
CA ILE A 304 -11.67 14.81 -20.36
C ILE A 304 -10.82 16.09 -20.38
N SER A 305 -11.35 17.13 -21.03
CA SER A 305 -10.63 18.41 -21.15
C SER A 305 -10.39 19.02 -19.78
N ILE A 306 -9.12 19.34 -19.51
CA ILE A 306 -8.69 20.11 -18.35
C ILE A 306 -8.82 21.58 -18.75
N GLN A 307 -9.95 22.21 -18.46
CA GLN A 307 -10.02 23.66 -18.52
C GLN A 307 -9.38 24.19 -17.24
N SER A 308 -8.16 24.70 -17.34
CA SER A 308 -7.52 25.46 -16.27
C SER A 308 -8.41 26.68 -15.98
N SER A 309 -9.11 26.67 -14.85
CA SER A 309 -9.76 27.87 -14.33
C SER A 309 -8.68 28.92 -14.14
N SER A 310 -8.70 29.93 -15.00
CA SER A 310 -7.77 31.07 -15.01
C SER A 310 -8.05 32.01 -13.85
#